data_AF-A0A5A9ZBF2-F1
#
_entry.id   AF-A0A5A9ZBF2-F1
#
_cell.length_a   1.000
_cell.length_b   1.000
_cell.length_c   1.000
_cell.angle_alpha   90.00
_cell.angle_beta   90.00
_cell.angle_gamma   90.00
#
_symmetry.space_group_name_H-M   'P 1'
#
loop_
_entity.id
_entity.type
_entity.pdbx_description
1 polymer ?
#
loop_
_entity_poly.entity_id
_entity_poly.type
_entity_poly.pdbx_seq_one_letter_code
_entity_poly.pdbx_strand_id
1 'polypeptide(L)'
;MWWVESQWVIIELVQRNLGWALVPEHILVDALKDGSLVSPKLDFDKHSWPVAVELIWHKEKPLGKAGTWLKKAVIALDQQA
;
A
#
# COMPACT_ATOMS: atom_id res chain seq x y z
N MET A 1 -14.12 -15.95 8.86
CA MET A 1 -13.45 -14.64 9.01
C MET A 1 -12.05 -14.93 9.54
N TRP A 2 -11.00 -14.53 8.81
CA TRP A 2 -9.62 -14.74 9.24
C TRP A 2 -9.06 -13.51 9.92
N TRP A 3 -8.18 -13.75 10.88
CA TRP A 3 -7.36 -12.71 11.49
C TRP A 3 -5.91 -12.98 11.11
N VAL A 4 -5.30 -12.05 10.40
CA VAL A 4 -3.93 -12.19 9.89
C VAL A 4 -3.22 -10.86 10.09
N GLU A 5 -2.04 -10.89 10.70
CA GLU A 5 -1.28 -9.69 11.06
C GLU A 5 -0.47 -9.10 9.89
N SER A 6 -0.31 -9.86 8.79
CA SER A 6 0.50 -9.45 7.64
C SER A 6 -0.33 -9.38 6.37
N GLN A 7 -0.28 -8.23 5.71
CA GLN A 7 -0.93 -7.99 4.42
C GLN A 7 -0.41 -8.93 3.32
N TRP A 8 0.88 -9.31 3.36
CA TRP A 8 1.44 -10.26 2.41
C TRP A 8 0.86 -11.66 2.55
N VAL A 9 0.62 -12.12 3.78
CA VAL A 9 0.01 -13.43 4.02
C VAL A 9 -1.43 -13.45 3.53
N ILE A 10 -2.15 -12.32 3.63
CA ILE A 10 -3.51 -12.20 3.09
C ILE A 10 -3.51 -12.43 1.57
N ILE A 11 -2.56 -11.84 0.83
CA ILE A 11 -2.46 -12.03 -0.62
C ILE A 11 -2.22 -13.50 -0.97
N GLU A 12 -1.27 -14.16 -0.29
CA GLU A 12 -0.98 -15.59 -0.49
C GLU A 12 -2.21 -16.48 -0.29
N LEU A 13 -3.05 -16.17 0.70
CA LEU A 13 -4.28 -16.90 0.95
C LEU A 13 -5.28 -16.70 -0.19
N VAL A 14 -5.49 -15.46 -0.64
CA VAL A 14 -6.40 -15.16 -1.76
C VAL A 14 -5.93 -15.84 -3.05
N GLN A 15 -4.63 -15.80 -3.36
CA GLN A 15 -4.05 -16.48 -4.52
C GLN A 15 -4.19 -18.01 -4.47
N ARG A 16 -4.31 -18.60 -3.28
CA ARG A 16 -4.58 -20.03 -3.07
C ARG A 16 -6.07 -20.37 -3.08
N ASN A 17 -6.92 -19.44 -3.51
CA ASN A 17 -8.39 -19.56 -3.49
C ASN A 17 -8.97 -19.74 -2.08
N LEU A 18 -8.24 -19.28 -1.07
CA LEU A 18 -8.75 -19.20 0.28
C LEU A 18 -9.42 -17.82 0.40
N GLY A 19 -10.66 -17.75 -0.07
CA GLY A 19 -11.61 -16.63 0.15
C GLY A 19 -11.25 -15.31 -0.53
N TRP A 20 -11.67 -14.21 0.10
CA TRP A 20 -11.54 -12.84 -0.41
C TRP A 20 -11.02 -11.91 0.70
N ALA A 21 -10.44 -10.79 0.30
CA ALA A 21 -9.90 -9.81 1.22
C ALA A 21 -10.16 -8.37 0.73
N LEU A 22 -10.29 -7.46 1.69
CA LEU A 22 -10.22 -6.01 1.46
C LEU A 22 -8.84 -5.54 1.92
N VAL A 23 -8.02 -5.08 0.99
CA VAL A 23 -6.63 -4.67 1.24
C VAL A 23 -6.31 -3.37 0.49
N PRO A 24 -5.25 -2.63 0.87
CA PRO A 24 -4.83 -1.45 0.13
C PRO A 24 -4.49 -1.77 -1.33
N GLU A 25 -4.76 -0.84 -2.24
CA GLU A 25 -4.55 -1.07 -3.67
C GLU A 25 -3.07 -1.27 -4.04
N HIS A 26 -2.15 -0.55 -3.38
CA HIS A 26 -0.73 -0.55 -3.73
C HIS A 26 -0.04 -1.92 -3.59
N ILE A 27 -0.58 -2.84 -2.79
CA ILE A 27 -0.02 -4.20 -2.65
C ILE A 27 -0.53 -5.17 -3.73
N LEU A 28 -1.54 -4.77 -4.51
CA LEU A 28 -2.17 -5.59 -5.54
C LEU A 28 -1.76 -5.21 -6.96
N VAL A 29 -0.96 -4.15 -7.15
CA VAL A 29 -0.65 -3.57 -8.46
C VAL A 29 -0.18 -4.62 -9.46
N ASP A 30 0.80 -5.45 -9.08
CA ASP A 30 1.34 -6.48 -9.95
C ASP A 30 0.33 -7.60 -10.22
N ALA A 31 -0.37 -8.05 -9.19
CA ALA A 31 -1.36 -9.13 -9.28
C ALA A 31 -2.61 -8.76 -10.10
N LEU A 32 -2.99 -7.47 -10.08
CA LEU A 32 -4.05 -6.96 -10.93
C LEU A 32 -3.58 -6.80 -12.38
N LYS A 33 -2.31 -6.40 -12.57
CA LYS A 33 -1.72 -6.21 -13.90
C LYS A 33 -1.50 -7.53 -14.64
N ASP A 34 -1.09 -8.58 -13.95
CA ASP A 34 -0.89 -9.91 -14.53
C ASP A 34 -2.18 -10.77 -14.57
N GLY A 35 -3.25 -10.31 -13.93
CA GLY A 35 -4.55 -10.97 -13.89
C GLY A 35 -4.61 -12.18 -12.94
N SER A 36 -3.60 -12.37 -12.09
CA SER A 36 -3.62 -13.40 -11.03
C SER A 36 -4.65 -13.11 -9.95
N LEU A 37 -5.02 -11.83 -9.77
CA LEU A 37 -6.12 -11.39 -8.92
C LEU A 37 -7.06 -10.44 -9.66
N VAL A 38 -8.30 -10.37 -9.20
CA VAL A 38 -9.32 -9.44 -9.71
C VAL A 38 -9.90 -8.63 -8.55
N SER A 39 -10.20 -7.35 -8.80
CA SER A 39 -10.88 -6.47 -7.84
C SER A 39 -12.32 -6.22 -8.31
N PRO A 40 -13.33 -6.83 -7.67
CA PRO A 40 -14.73 -6.60 -8.01
C PRO A 40 -15.16 -5.17 -7.68
N LYS A 41 -16.07 -4.60 -8.46
CA LYS A 41 -16.73 -3.35 -8.09
C LYS A 41 -17.65 -3.60 -6.89
N LEU A 42 -17.52 -2.78 -5.85
CA LEU A 42 -18.36 -2.85 -4.67
C LEU A 42 -19.65 -2.05 -4.90
N ASP A 43 -20.80 -2.70 -4.71
CA ASP A 43 -22.10 -2.01 -4.84
C ASP A 43 -22.38 -1.06 -3.66
N PHE A 44 -21.78 -1.35 -2.50
CA PHE A 44 -22.03 -0.66 -1.23
C PHE A 44 -21.03 0.46 -0.93
N ASP A 45 -19.86 0.49 -1.59
CA ASP A 45 -18.85 1.52 -1.37
C ASP A 45 -18.40 2.11 -2.71
N LYS A 46 -18.74 3.38 -2.88
CA LYS A 46 -18.45 4.17 -4.09
C LYS A 46 -17.39 5.24 -3.84
N HIS A 47 -16.87 5.34 -2.63
CA HIS A 47 -15.91 6.37 -2.26
C HIS A 47 -14.49 5.82 -2.33
N SER A 48 -13.57 6.61 -2.87
CA SER A 48 -12.16 6.40 -2.63
C SER A 48 -11.84 6.84 -1.21
N TRP A 49 -11.28 5.95 -0.40
CA TRP A 49 -10.77 6.25 0.95
C TRP A 49 -9.24 6.41 0.89
N PRO A 50 -8.72 7.56 0.44
CA PRO A 50 -7.27 7.75 0.38
C PRO A 50 -6.69 7.72 1.79
N VAL A 51 -5.71 6.85 2.00
CA VAL A 51 -4.93 6.80 3.24
C VAL A 51 -3.64 7.57 3.00
N ALA A 52 -3.45 8.67 3.72
CA ALA A 52 -2.24 9.47 3.61
C ALA A 52 -1.03 8.70 4.17
N VAL A 53 0.08 8.73 3.43
CA VAL A 53 1.39 8.23 3.89
C VAL A 53 2.24 9.43 4.27
N GLU A 54 2.73 9.45 5.51
CA GLU A 54 3.48 10.59 6.03
C GLU A 54 4.97 10.28 6.22
N LEU A 55 5.83 11.26 5.90
CA LEU A 55 7.26 11.19 6.20
C LEU A 55 7.56 11.91 7.51
N ILE A 56 8.05 11.15 8.50
CA ILE A 56 8.29 11.65 9.86
C ILE A 56 9.80 11.61 10.19
N TRP A 57 10.29 12.63 10.89
CA TRP A 57 11.65 12.67 11.45
C TRP A 57 11.64 13.35 12.82
N HIS A 58 12.69 13.09 13.61
CA HIS A 58 12.81 13.67 14.94
C HIS A 58 13.06 15.18 14.87
N LYS A 59 12.26 15.97 15.60
CA LYS A 59 12.36 17.43 15.57
C LYS A 59 13.73 17.95 16.01
N GLU A 60 14.31 17.33 17.04
CA GLU A 60 15.59 17.78 17.64
C GLU A 60 16.83 17.10 17.03
N LYS A 61 16.64 16.15 16.10
CA LYS A 61 17.75 15.47 15.42
C LYS A 61 17.63 15.73 13.93
N PRO A 62 18.23 16.83 13.42
CA PRO A 62 18.13 17.17 12.02
C PRO A 62 18.74 16.06 11.17
N LEU A 63 18.15 15.84 9.99
CA LEU A 63 18.64 14.85 9.04
C LEU A 63 20.04 15.24 8.57
N GLY A 64 20.99 14.31 8.66
CA GLY A 64 22.29 14.45 8.01
C GLY A 64 22.18 14.48 6.49
N LYS A 65 23.32 14.56 5.79
CA LYS A 65 23.37 14.63 4.32
C LYS A 65 22.56 13.53 3.63
N ALA A 66 22.75 12.27 4.05
CA ALA A 66 22.03 11.12 3.49
C ALA A 66 20.52 11.19 3.77
N GLY A 67 20.11 11.53 4.99
CA GLY A 67 18.70 11.64 5.34
C GLY A 67 18.00 12.78 4.60
N THR A 68 18.69 13.92 4.42
CA THR A 68 18.16 15.06 3.65
C THR A 68 18.01 14.71 2.18
N TRP A 69 19.00 14.00 1.62
CA TRP A 69 18.89 13.47 0.25
C TRP A 69 17.70 12.51 0.13
N LEU A 70 17.55 11.54 1.04
CA LEU A 70 16.47 10.56 1.00
C LEU A 70 15.10 11.24 1.10
N LYS A 71 14.94 12.19 2.03
CA LYS A 71 13.71 12.98 2.14
C LYS A 71 13.35 13.66 0.83
N LYS A 72 14.31 14.31 0.17
CA LYS A 72 14.07 14.97 -1.12
C LYS A 72 13.71 13.97 -2.22
N ALA A 73 14.39 12.82 -2.26
CA ALA A 73 14.14 11.78 -3.25
C ALA A 73 12.72 11.19 -3.09
N VAL A 74 12.30 10.88 -1.86
CA VAL A 74 10.95 10.36 -1.58
C VAL A 74 9.87 11.38 -1.96
N ILE A 75 10.04 12.65 -1.60
CA ILE A 75 9.07 13.71 -1.96
C ILE A 75 8.99 13.89 -3.49
N ALA A 76 10.11 13.78 -4.20
CA ALA A 76 10.11 13.87 -5.66
C ALA A 76 9.40 12.69 -6.34
N LEU A 77 9.45 11.49 -5.75
CA LEU A 77 8.74 10.32 -6.25
C LEU A 77 7.21 10.45 -6.07
N ASP A 78 6.77 10.97 -4.91
CA ASP A 78 5.35 11.21 -4.63
C ASP A 78 4.70 12.18 -5.63
N GLN A 79 5.45 13.19 -6.09
CA GLN A 79 4.98 14.15 -7.10
C GLN A 79 4.83 13.57 -8.53
N GLN A 80 5.37 12.37 -8.78
CA GLN A 80 5.38 11.71 -10.08
C GLN A 80 4.38 10.53 -10.17
N ALA A 81 3.81 10.13 -9.04
CA ALA A 81 2.81 9.06 -8.93
C ALA A 81 1.39 9.61 -9.11
#